data_AF-A0A636GAR6-F1
#
_entry.id   AF-A0A636GAR6-F1
#
_cell.length_a   1.000
_cell.length_b   1.000
_cell.length_c   1.000
_cell.angle_alpha   90.00
_cell.angle_beta   90.00
_cell.angle_gamma   90.00
#
_symmetry.space_group_name_H-M   'P 1'
#
loop_
_entity.id
_entity.type
_entity.pdbx_description
1 polymer ?
#
loop_
_entity_poly.entity_id
_entity_poly.type
_entity_poly.pdbx_seq_one_letter_code
_entity_poly.pdbx_strand_id
1 'polypeptide(L)'
;GVSKSQLDDIADTPAIYLWRKNAPVDTEKTKSLDTGTAFHCRVLEPEEFSKRFIIAPEFNRRTSAGKEEEKTFLEECARTGITVLTAEEGRKIELMYQSVMALTECIAGEVDQ
;
A
#
# COMPACT_ATOMS: atom_id res chain seq x y z
N GLY A 1 -6.84 -20.54 9.69
CA GLY A 1 -6.11 -21.48 8.81
C GLY A 1 -4.62 -21.18 8.85
N VAL A 2 -3.80 -21.99 8.18
CA VAL A 2 -2.35 -21.74 8.01
C VAL A 2 -2.12 -21.21 6.60
N SER A 3 -1.44 -20.06 6.45
CA SER A 3 -1.17 -19.44 5.15
C SER A 3 0.08 -20.03 4.47
N LYS A 4 0.25 -19.76 3.16
CA LYS A 4 1.44 -20.19 2.41
C LYS A 4 2.74 -19.72 3.06
N SER A 5 2.82 -18.44 3.44
CA SER A 5 4.01 -17.89 4.14
C SER A 5 4.26 -18.59 5.48
N GLN A 6 3.22 -19.02 6.19
CA GLN A 6 3.39 -19.78 7.43
C GLN A 6 3.88 -21.21 7.17
N LEU A 7 3.47 -21.83 6.06
CA LEU A 7 4.02 -23.12 5.63
C LEU A 7 5.48 -23.01 5.23
N ASP A 8 5.89 -21.92 4.58
CA ASP A 8 7.30 -21.67 4.26
C ASP A 8 8.14 -21.57 5.54
N ASP A 9 7.64 -20.90 6.58
CA ASP A 9 8.31 -20.80 7.88
C ASP A 9 8.46 -22.18 8.54
N ILE A 10 7.42 -23.03 8.45
CA ILE A 10 7.46 -24.40 8.97
C ILE A 10 8.45 -25.26 8.19
N ALA A 11 8.48 -25.11 6.86
CA ALA A 11 9.36 -25.85 5.97
C ALA A 11 10.83 -25.51 6.20
N ASP A 12 11.15 -24.25 6.49
CA ASP A 12 12.50 -23.82 6.85
C ASP A 12 12.89 -24.31 8.25
N THR A 13 12.13 -23.93 9.28
CA THR A 13 12.31 -24.45 10.64
C THR A 13 11.00 -24.28 11.43
N PRO A 14 10.36 -25.36 11.93
CA PRO A 14 9.08 -25.28 12.63
C PRO A 14 9.04 -24.30 13.83
N ALA A 15 10.17 -24.09 14.50
CA ALA A 15 10.28 -23.12 15.59
C ALA A 15 10.12 -21.65 15.12
N ILE A 16 10.49 -21.32 13.87
CA ILE A 16 10.37 -19.97 13.30
C ILE A 16 8.90 -19.56 13.19
N TYR A 17 8.01 -20.48 12.78
CA TYR A 17 6.58 -20.21 12.72
C TYR A 17 6.03 -19.77 14.09
N LEU A 18 6.39 -20.50 15.15
CA LEU A 18 5.98 -20.16 16.52
C LEU A 18 6.61 -18.85 16.98
N TRP A 19 7.89 -18.63 16.67
CA TRP A 19 8.59 -17.39 17.03
C TRP A 19 7.97 -16.18 16.35
N ARG A 20 7.80 -16.19 15.02
CA ARG A 20 7.20 -15.06 14.26
C ARG A 20 5.79 -14.71 14.72
N LYS A 21 5.01 -15.71 15.18
CA LYS A 21 3.65 -15.48 15.69
C LYS A 21 3.62 -14.74 17.03
N ASN A 22 4.64 -14.93 17.87
CA ASN A 22 4.67 -14.40 19.24
C ASN A 22 5.66 -13.26 19.44
N ALA A 23 6.63 -13.09 18.53
CA ALA A 23 7.63 -12.04 18.61
C ALA A 23 7.01 -10.65 18.35
N PRO A 24 7.52 -9.59 19.00
CA PRO A 24 7.08 -8.23 18.72
C PRO A 24 7.44 -7.84 17.29
N VAL A 25 6.52 -7.15 16.62
CA VAL A 25 6.69 -6.66 15.24
C VAL A 25 6.92 -5.15 15.27
N ASP A 26 7.93 -4.70 14.54
CA ASP A 26 8.17 -3.28 14.29
C ASP A 26 7.21 -2.79 13.18
N THR A 27 6.17 -2.09 13.58
CA THR A 27 5.14 -1.56 12.67
C THR A 27 5.64 -0.42 11.79
N GLU A 28 6.76 0.23 12.13
CA GLU A 28 7.29 1.29 11.27
C GLU A 28 7.97 0.74 10.02
N LYS A 29 8.60 -0.45 10.13
CA LYS A 29 9.26 -1.11 8.99
C LYS A 29 8.30 -1.77 8.01
N THR A 30 7.02 -1.87 8.35
CA THR A 30 6.00 -2.44 7.47
C THR A 30 5.36 -1.42 6.53
N LYS A 31 5.66 -0.12 6.67
CA LYS A 31 5.16 0.95 5.79
C LYS A 31 5.43 0.70 4.30
N SER A 32 6.57 0.09 3.94
CA SER A 32 6.86 -0.27 2.54
C SER A 32 5.86 -1.29 1.96
N LEU A 33 5.21 -2.11 2.80
CA LEU A 33 4.18 -3.05 2.38
C LEU A 33 2.85 -2.35 2.04
N ASP A 34 2.64 -1.14 2.57
CA ASP A 34 1.41 -0.38 2.32
C ASP A 34 1.32 0.04 0.85
N THR A 35 2.44 0.42 0.22
CA THR A 35 2.47 0.73 -1.21
C THR A 35 2.07 -0.48 -2.07
N GLY A 36 2.58 -1.68 -1.74
CA GLY A 36 2.23 -2.91 -2.46
C GLY A 36 0.76 -3.29 -2.25
N THR A 37 0.27 -3.17 -1.03
CA THR A 37 -1.14 -3.43 -0.68
C THR A 37 -2.08 -2.45 -1.40
N ALA A 38 -1.70 -1.17 -1.43
CA ALA A 38 -2.41 -0.13 -2.14
C ALA A 38 -2.45 -0.40 -3.64
N PHE A 39 -1.34 -0.80 -4.25
CA PHE A 39 -1.30 -1.20 -5.66
C PHE A 39 -2.21 -2.40 -5.96
N HIS A 40 -2.16 -3.45 -5.13
CA HIS A 40 -3.06 -4.60 -5.28
C HIS A 40 -4.53 -4.17 -5.22
N CYS A 41 -4.90 -3.35 -4.25
CA CYS A 41 -6.25 -2.83 -4.13
C CYS A 41 -6.64 -1.97 -5.35
N ARG A 42 -5.74 -1.11 -5.83
CA ARG A 42 -5.99 -0.26 -7.01
C ARG A 42 -6.29 -1.07 -8.27
N VAL A 43 -5.60 -2.20 -8.46
CA VAL A 43 -5.76 -3.07 -9.63
C VAL A 43 -6.98 -3.99 -9.50
N LEU A 44 -7.17 -4.62 -8.33
CA LEU A 44 -8.19 -5.65 -8.14
C LEU A 44 -9.55 -5.09 -7.69
N GLU A 45 -9.55 -4.02 -6.91
CA GLU A 45 -10.72 -3.44 -6.24
C GLU A 45 -10.69 -1.90 -6.33
N PRO A 46 -10.74 -1.30 -7.53
CA PRO A 46 -10.51 0.14 -7.72
C PRO A 46 -11.50 1.04 -6.95
N GLU A 47 -12.74 0.59 -6.75
CA GLU A 47 -13.74 1.33 -5.96
C GLU A 47 -13.47 1.31 -4.45
N GLU A 48 -12.74 0.30 -3.95
CA GLU A 48 -12.35 0.19 -2.55
C GLU A 48 -11.08 0.99 -2.24
N PHE A 49 -10.26 1.26 -3.26
CA PHE A 49 -9.02 1.99 -3.11
C PHE A 49 -9.22 3.37 -2.45
N SER A 50 -10.21 4.14 -2.92
CA SER A 50 -10.51 5.47 -2.37
C SER A 50 -11.10 5.45 -0.96
N LYS A 51 -11.60 4.29 -0.50
CA LYS A 51 -12.13 4.09 0.86
C LYS A 51 -11.05 3.70 1.85
N ARG A 52 -10.01 2.99 1.38
CA ARG A 52 -8.94 2.42 2.23
C ARG A 52 -7.65 3.24 2.21
N PHE A 53 -7.42 4.02 1.16
CA PHE A 53 -6.19 4.79 0.97
C PHE A 53 -6.49 6.25 0.62
N ILE A 54 -5.67 7.16 1.16
CA ILE A 54 -5.67 8.57 0.78
C ILE A 54 -4.26 8.98 0.34
N ILE A 55 -4.17 9.70 -0.76
CA ILE A 55 -2.89 10.26 -1.23
C ILE A 55 -2.74 11.65 -0.60
N ALA A 56 -1.70 11.80 0.21
CA ALA A 56 -1.34 13.06 0.82
C ALA A 56 -0.97 14.09 -0.26
N PRO A 57 -1.43 15.34 -0.13
CA PRO A 57 -0.96 16.42 -0.99
C PRO A 57 0.53 16.71 -0.73
N GLU A 58 1.18 17.41 -1.66
CA GLU A 58 2.55 17.87 -1.45
C GLU A 58 2.57 19.03 -0.44
N PHE A 59 3.21 18.83 0.70
CA PHE A 59 3.38 19.86 1.73
C PHE A 59 4.71 20.61 1.57
N ASN A 60 4.68 21.95 1.69
CA ASN A 60 5.90 22.74 1.70
C ASN A 60 6.57 22.71 3.09
N ARG A 61 7.41 21.70 3.31
CA ARG A 61 8.13 21.50 4.58
C ARG A 61 9.20 22.57 4.88
N ARG A 62 9.44 23.54 3.98
CA ARG A 62 10.38 24.65 4.21
C ARG A 62 9.78 25.78 5.05
N THR A 63 8.45 25.88 5.13
CA THR A 63 7.77 26.89 5.95
C THR A 63 7.26 26.26 7.25
N SER A 64 7.08 27.07 8.29
CA SER A 64 6.42 26.61 9.53
C SER A 64 4.97 26.23 9.28
N ALA A 65 4.26 27.01 8.45
CA ALA A 65 2.88 26.74 8.05
C ALA A 65 2.74 25.36 7.37
N GLY A 66 3.60 25.04 6.40
CA GLY A 66 3.49 23.77 5.67
C GLY A 66 3.80 22.53 6.52
N LYS A 67 4.61 22.67 7.57
CA LYS A 67 4.81 21.58 8.56
C LYS A 67 3.59 21.40 9.47
N GLU A 68 2.91 22.49 9.82
CA GLU A 68 1.69 22.43 10.64
C GLU A 68 0.52 21.86 9.82
N GLU A 69 0.41 22.22 8.54
CA GLU A 69 -0.55 21.63 7.61
C GLU A 69 -0.33 20.12 7.45
N GLU A 70 0.92 19.67 7.22
CA GLU A 70 1.27 18.26 7.14
C GLU A 70 0.86 17.51 8.42
N LYS A 71 1.18 18.10 9.58
CA LYS A 71 0.85 17.51 10.88
C LYS A 71 -0.67 17.41 11.10
N THR A 72 -1.40 18.48 10.82
CA THR A 72 -2.87 18.52 10.96
C THR A 72 -3.51 17.47 10.07
N PHE A 73 -3.07 17.34 8.82
CA PHE A 73 -3.56 16.34 7.88
C PHE A 73 -3.33 14.91 8.38
N LEU A 74 -2.13 14.62 8.90
CA LEU A 74 -1.81 13.29 9.44
C LEU A 74 -2.63 12.96 10.70
N GLU A 75 -2.89 13.95 11.57
CA GLU A 75 -3.73 13.79 12.76
C GLU A 75 -5.20 13.53 12.39
N GLU A 76 -5.72 14.21 11.38
CA GLU A 76 -7.07 13.98 10.85
C GLU A 76 -7.21 12.58 10.26
N CYS A 77 -6.23 12.14 9.46
CA CYS A 77 -6.22 10.81 8.85
C CYS A 77 -6.03 9.69 9.89
N ALA A 78 -5.26 9.92 10.94
CA ALA A 78 -5.09 8.95 12.02
C ALA A 78 -6.42 8.58 12.70
N ARG A 79 -7.42 9.48 12.66
CA ARG A 79 -8.75 9.23 13.23
C ARG A 79 -9.70 8.44 12.32
N THR A 80 -9.41 8.34 11.02
CA THR A 80 -10.28 7.67 10.06
C THR A 80 -9.92 6.21 9.84
N GLY A 81 -8.72 5.79 10.27
CA GLY A 81 -8.20 4.43 10.03
C GLY A 81 -7.82 4.18 8.57
N ILE A 82 -7.76 5.24 7.76
CA ILE A 82 -7.35 5.19 6.35
C ILE A 82 -5.83 5.26 6.27
N THR A 83 -5.23 4.45 5.40
CA THR A 83 -3.79 4.47 5.17
C THR A 83 -3.41 5.68 4.31
N VAL A 84 -2.53 6.52 4.82
CA VAL A 84 -2.01 7.68 4.10
C VAL A 84 -0.81 7.27 3.27
N LEU A 85 -0.90 7.50 1.96
CA LEU A 85 0.20 7.36 1.01
C LEU A 85 0.78 8.74 0.72
N THR A 86 2.09 8.82 0.55
CA THR A 86 2.74 10.05 0.07
C THR A 86 2.36 10.34 -1.38
N ALA A 87 2.53 11.60 -1.81
CA ALA A 87 2.34 11.99 -3.21
C ALA A 87 3.22 11.16 -4.18
N GLU A 88 4.45 10.83 -3.77
CA GLU A 88 5.36 10.01 -4.57
C GLU A 88 4.85 8.56 -4.71
N GLU A 89 4.40 7.95 -3.62
CA GLU A 89 3.83 6.60 -3.63
C GLU A 89 2.56 6.54 -4.49
N GLY A 90 1.66 7.52 -4.33
CA GLY A 90 0.44 7.62 -5.14
C GLY A 90 0.76 7.74 -6.64
N ARG A 91 1.73 8.58 -7.01
CA ARG A 91 2.20 8.69 -8.40
C ARG A 91 2.75 7.37 -8.94
N LYS A 92 3.56 6.66 -8.13
CA LYS A 92 4.14 5.37 -8.53
C LYS A 92 3.06 4.31 -8.75
N ILE A 93 2.09 4.21 -7.84
CA ILE A 93 0.97 3.28 -7.94
C ILE A 93 0.17 3.53 -9.22
N GLU A 94 -0.14 4.79 -9.53
CA GLU A 94 -0.91 5.10 -10.73
C GLU A 94 -0.14 4.77 -12.02
N LEU A 95 1.17 5.05 -12.08
CA LEU A 95 1.99 4.66 -13.23
C LEU A 95 2.03 3.14 -13.43
N MET A 96 2.16 2.37 -12.34
CA MET A 96 2.11 0.91 -12.40
C MET A 96 0.73 0.42 -12.86
N TYR A 97 -0.35 1.02 -12.36
CA TYR A 97 -1.72 0.68 -12.73
C TYR A 97 -1.96 0.90 -14.23
N GLN A 98 -1.58 2.08 -14.73
CA GLN A 98 -1.70 2.41 -16.16
C GLN A 98 -0.90 1.44 -17.04
N SER A 99 0.29 1.01 -16.60
CA SER A 99 1.08 0.01 -17.32
C SER A 99 0.37 -1.35 -17.43
N VAL A 100 -0.33 -1.78 -16.36
CA VAL A 100 -1.09 -3.05 -16.35
C VAL A 100 -2.31 -2.95 -17.26
N MET A 101 -3.04 -1.82 -17.21
CA MET A 101 -4.23 -1.62 -18.04
C MET A 101 -3.89 -1.52 -19.53
N ALA A 102 -2.80 -0.83 -19.88
CA ALA A 102 -2.34 -0.75 -21.26
C ALA A 102 -2.08 -2.12 -21.89
N LEU A 103 -1.47 -3.05 -21.15
CA LEU A 103 -1.27 -4.42 -21.63
C LEU A 103 -2.61 -5.14 -21.86
N THR A 104 -3.55 -4.96 -20.94
CA THR A 104 -4.87 -5.60 -21.01
C THR A 104 -5.65 -5.10 -22.23
N GLU A 105 -5.57 -3.80 -22.52
CA GLU A 105 -6.17 -3.19 -23.71
C GLU A 105 -5.52 -3.69 -25.01
N CYS A 106 -4.19 -3.82 -25.05
CA CYS A 106 -3.50 -4.39 -26.21
C CYS A 106 -3.94 -5.84 -26.50
N ILE A 107 -3.98 -6.69 -25.46
CA ILE A 107 -4.38 -8.09 -25.61
C ILE A 107 -5.87 -8.18 -26.01
N ALA A 108 -6.74 -7.35 -25.42
CA ALA A 108 -8.15 -7.32 -25.78
C ALA A 108 -8.36 -6.88 -27.25
N GLY A 109 -7.59 -5.90 -27.72
CA GLY A 109 -7.63 -5.44 -29.12
C GLY A 109 -7.11 -6.46 -30.15
N GLU A 110 -6.24 -7.40 -29.74
CA GLU A 110 -5.77 -8.51 -30.59
C GLU A 110 -6.80 -9.65 -30.72
N VAL A 111 -7.77 -9.75 -29.81
CA VAL A 111 -8.83 -10.77 -29.85
C VAL A 111 -10.02 -10.35 -30.71
N ASP A 112 -10.16 -9.06 -31.00
CA ASP A 112 -11.21 -8.47 -31.86
C ASP A 112 -10.79 -8.31 -33.35
N GLN A 113 -9.63 -8.86 -33.75
CA GLN A 113 -9.17 -8.96 -35.16
C GLN A 113 -9.12 -10.40 -35.64
#